data_AF-A0A968IKE3-F1
#
_entry.id   AF-A0A968IKE3-F1
#
_cell.length_a   1.000
_cell.length_b   1.000
_cell.length_c   1.000
_cell.angle_alpha   90.00
_cell.angle_beta   90.00
_cell.angle_gamma   90.00
#
_symmetry.space_group_name_H-M   'P 1'
#
loop_
_entity.id
_entity.type
_entity.pdbx_description
1 polymer ?
#
loop_
_entity_poly.entity_id
_entity_poly.type
_entity_poly.pdbx_seq_one_letter_code
_entity_poly.pdbx_strand_id
1 'polypeptide(L)'
;MNAQIDRFPVSDLPARYDIKRTALYERLKALDIKPIKLGNKSYVDGDQLQQLDDLHAHIGRGGGLTDFKEESELLSDEHSEQSEQLAPINQSGVLLA
;
A
#
# COMPACT_ATOMS: atom_id res chain seq x y z
N MET A 1 19.25 10.77 -5.37
CA MET A 1 19.34 11.31 -3.99
C MET A 1 19.57 10.12 -3.06
N ASN A 2 20.38 10.24 -2.01
CA ASN A 2 20.59 9.13 -1.07
C ASN A 2 19.36 9.01 -0.16
N ALA A 3 18.49 8.04 -0.41
CA ALA A 3 17.42 7.69 0.52
C ALA A 3 18.04 7.05 1.77
N GLN A 4 18.23 7.83 2.82
CA GLN A 4 18.43 7.28 4.15
C GLN A 4 17.15 6.54 4.52
N ILE A 5 17.24 5.21 4.58
CA ILE A 5 16.19 4.31 5.07
C ILE A 5 16.05 4.53 6.57
N ASP A 6 15.38 5.62 6.93
CA ASP A 6 15.16 6.08 8.29
C ASP A 6 14.00 5.26 8.88
N ARG A 7 14.33 4.35 9.80
CA ARG A 7 13.40 3.34 10.33
C ARG A 7 12.71 3.90 11.56
N PHE A 8 11.48 4.38 11.39
CA PHE A 8 10.72 4.99 12.48
C PHE A 8 9.97 3.92 13.30
N PRO A 9 10.18 3.82 14.62
CA PRO A 9 9.46 2.86 15.44
C PRO A 9 7.97 3.23 15.55
N VAL A 10 7.09 2.30 15.17
CA VAL A 10 5.62 2.43 15.21
C VAL A 10 5.11 2.78 16.61
N SER A 11 5.86 2.44 17.67
CA SER A 11 5.52 2.79 19.06
C SER A 11 5.64 4.28 19.40
N ASP A 12 6.43 5.06 18.64
CA ASP A 12 6.62 6.50 18.86
C ASP A 12 5.69 7.36 17.98
N LEU A 13 5.24 6.82 16.84
CA LEU A 13 4.24 7.47 15.97
C LEU A 13 2.97 7.98 16.70
N PRO A 14 2.34 7.25 17.64
CA PRO A 14 1.12 7.74 18.28
C PRO A 14 1.41 8.95 19.19
N ALA A 15 2.60 9.01 19.80
CA ALA A 15 3.04 10.18 20.56
C ALA A 15 3.42 11.35 19.65
N ARG A 16 4.03 11.07 18.48
CA ARG A 16 4.42 12.09 17.50
C ARG A 16 3.23 12.84 16.89
N TYR A 17 2.14 12.13 16.66
CA TYR A 17 0.90 12.65 16.05
C TYR A 17 -0.19 13.00 17.07
N ASP A 18 0.07 12.86 18.38
CA ASP A 18 -0.91 12.97 19.46
C ASP A 18 -2.19 12.14 19.23
N ILE A 19 -2.03 10.92 18.70
CA ILE A 19 -3.14 10.00 18.40
C ILE A 19 -3.15 8.78 19.30
N LYS A 20 -4.35 8.21 19.49
CA LYS A 20 -4.50 6.91 20.17
C LYS A 20 -3.90 5.80 19.30
N ARG A 21 -3.36 4.77 19.97
CA ARG A 21 -2.80 3.57 19.32
C ARG A 21 -3.80 2.90 18.37
N THR A 22 -5.09 2.88 18.71
CA THR A 22 -6.17 2.37 17.84
C THR A 22 -6.20 3.11 16.50
N ALA A 23 -6.26 4.44 16.53
CA ALA A 23 -6.29 5.28 15.33
C ALA A 23 -5.04 5.11 14.45
N LEU A 24 -3.87 4.87 15.06
CA LEU A 24 -2.65 4.52 14.31
C LEU A 24 -2.79 3.19 13.56
N TYR A 25 -3.30 2.13 14.22
CA TYR A 25 -3.53 0.84 13.56
C TYR A 25 -4.62 0.91 12.49
N GLU A 26 -5.64 1.74 12.67
CA GLU A 26 -6.67 2.00 11.65
C GLU A 26 -6.06 2.71 10.42
N ARG A 27 -5.20 3.72 10.62
CA ARG A 27 -4.46 4.39 9.52
C ARG A 27 -3.50 3.45 8.79
N LEU A 28 -2.71 2.66 9.52
CA LEU A 28 -1.82 1.64 8.93
C LEU A 28 -2.61 0.63 8.07
N LYS A 29 -3.79 0.21 8.54
CA LYS A 29 -4.67 -0.70 7.82
C LYS A 29 -5.34 -0.04 6.59
N ALA A 30 -5.69 1.24 6.68
CA ALA A 30 -6.25 1.99 5.55
C ALA A 30 -5.25 2.15 4.40
N LEU A 31 -3.96 2.33 4.73
CA LEU A 31 -2.85 2.47 3.77
C LEU A 31 -2.23 1.12 3.34
N ASP A 32 -2.75 -0.02 3.82
CA ASP A 32 -2.14 -1.37 3.76
C ASP A 32 -0.63 -1.42 4.12
N ILE A 33 -0.15 -0.47 4.93
CA ILE A 33 1.24 -0.40 5.36
C ILE A 33 1.53 -1.59 6.26
N LYS A 34 2.45 -2.45 5.81
CA LYS A 34 2.97 -3.59 6.55
C LYS A 34 4.27 -3.18 7.28
N PRO A 35 4.22 -2.77 8.57
CA PRO A 35 5.42 -2.36 9.29
C PRO A 35 6.35 -3.56 9.53
N ILE A 36 7.64 -3.32 9.37
CA ILE A 36 8.69 -4.33 9.52
C ILE A 36 8.91 -4.61 11.01
N LYS A 37 8.60 -5.84 11.45
CA LYS A 37 8.88 -6.28 12.83
C LYS A 37 10.36 -6.60 12.99
N LEU A 38 11.07 -5.80 13.79
CA LEU A 38 12.49 -6.00 14.11
C LEU A 38 12.65 -6.21 15.63
N GLY A 39 12.86 -7.46 16.03
CA GLY A 39 12.88 -7.88 17.43
C GLY A 39 11.52 -7.68 18.10
N ASN A 40 11.48 -6.84 19.14
CA ASN A 40 10.27 -6.53 19.92
C ASN A 40 9.61 -5.19 19.56
N LYS A 41 10.05 -4.54 18.47
CA LYS A 41 9.44 -3.31 17.94
C LYS A 41 9.06 -3.48 16.47
N SER A 42 8.04 -2.75 16.04
CA SER A 42 7.67 -2.63 14.62
C SER A 42 8.17 -1.28 14.11
N TYR A 43 8.62 -1.22 12.86
CA TYR A 43 9.19 -0.04 12.23
C TYR A 43 8.52 0.23 10.89
N VAL A 44 8.39 1.49 10.52
CA VAL A 44 8.01 1.93 9.16
C VAL A 44 9.19 2.62 8.48
N ASP A 45 9.18 2.63 7.15
CA ASP A 45 10.12 3.41 6.36
C ASP A 45 9.73 4.90 6.32
N GLY A 46 10.61 5.77 5.83
CA GLY A 46 10.32 7.18 5.57
C GLY A 46 9.20 7.39 4.53
N ASP A 47 9.11 6.53 3.51
CA ASP A 47 8.03 6.58 2.52
C ASP A 47 6.65 6.29 3.15
N GLN A 48 6.58 5.21 3.94
CA GLN A 48 5.40 4.83 4.73
C GLN A 48 5.03 5.89 5.77
N LEU A 49 6.02 6.56 6.37
CA LEU A 49 5.79 7.70 7.27
C LEU A 49 5.16 8.88 6.51
N GLN A 50 5.61 9.18 5.29
CA GLN A 50 5.08 10.26 4.47
C GLN A 50 3.61 10.03 4.09
N GLN A 51 3.23 8.79 3.78
CA GLN A 51 1.84 8.39 3.55
C GLN A 51 0.96 8.56 4.81
N LEU A 52 1.48 8.20 5.98
CA LEU A 52 0.80 8.40 7.27
C LEU A 52 0.59 9.89 7.59
N ASP A 53 1.55 10.74 7.22
CA ASP A 53 1.50 12.19 7.39
C ASP A 53 0.42 12.81 6.50
N ASP A 54 0.37 12.42 5.22
CA ASP A 54 -0.62 12.93 4.26
C ASP A 54 -2.04 12.49 4.64
N LEU A 55 -2.25 11.21 5.00
CA LEU A 55 -3.51 10.73 5.54
C LEU A 55 -3.90 11.47 6.83
N HIS A 56 -2.94 11.79 7.71
CA HIS A 56 -3.24 12.57 8.91
C HIS A 56 -3.70 13.99 8.57
N ALA A 57 -3.07 14.64 7.60
CA ALA A 57 -3.46 15.96 7.11
C ALA A 57 -4.82 15.93 6.41
N HIS A 58 -5.13 14.90 5.62
CA HIS A 58 -6.43 14.68 4.98
C HIS A 58 -7.55 14.55 6.02
N ILE A 59 -7.37 13.69 7.05
CA ILE A 59 -8.33 13.56 8.17
C ILE A 59 -8.47 14.90 8.92
N GLY A 60 -7.37 15.64 9.12
CA GLY A 60 -7.38 16.95 9.76
C GLY A 60 -8.17 18.03 9.00
N ARG A 61 -8.34 17.87 7.69
CA ARG A 61 -9.19 18.75 6.84
C ARG A 61 -10.66 18.35 6.82
N GLY A 62 -11.04 17.27 7.53
CA GLY A 62 -12.40 16.72 7.55
C GLY A 62 -12.63 15.53 6.62
N GLY A 63 -11.58 15.00 6.00
CA GLY A 63 -11.64 13.80 5.15
C GLY A 63 -11.73 12.49 5.94
N GLY A 64 -12.09 11.40 5.26
CA GLY A 64 -12.26 10.07 5.84
C GLY A 64 -11.07 9.14 5.62
N LEU A 65 -10.91 8.10 6.45
CA LEU A 65 -9.90 7.06 6.20
C LEU A 65 -10.21 6.22 4.94
N THR A 66 -11.49 6.08 4.59
CA THR A 66 -11.94 5.26 3.45
C THR A 66 -11.63 5.95 2.11
N ASP A 67 -11.95 7.24 2.03
CA ASP A 67 -11.79 8.12 0.86
C ASP A 67 -10.36 8.05 0.29
N PHE A 68 -9.37 8.12 1.18
CA PHE A 68 -7.95 8.03 0.83
C PHE A 68 -7.52 6.67 0.25
N LYS A 69 -8.18 5.58 0.64
CA LYS A 69 -7.81 4.23 0.18
C LYS A 69 -8.30 3.97 -1.25
N GLU A 70 -9.45 4.52 -1.63
CA GLU A 70 -10.05 4.34 -2.95
C GLU A 70 -9.14 4.93 -4.05
N GLU A 71 -8.52 6.09 -3.80
CA GLU A 71 -7.54 6.71 -4.71
C GLU A 71 -6.27 5.86 -4.91
N SER A 72 -5.79 5.18 -3.86
CA SER A 72 -4.58 4.34 -3.93
C SER A 72 -4.82 2.97 -4.58
N GLU A 73 -6.02 2.41 -4.46
CA GLU A 73 -6.36 1.09 -5.01
C GLU A 73 -6.54 1.18 -6.54
N LEU A 74 -7.13 2.28 -7.05
CA LEU A 74 -7.27 2.55 -8.49
C LEU A 74 -5.94 2.67 -9.25
N LEU A 75 -4.83 2.95 -8.57
CA LEU A 75 -3.48 3.02 -9.15
C LEU A 75 -2.71 1.68 -9.09
N SER A 76 -3.30 0.63 -8.52
CA SER A 76 -2.62 -0.64 -8.25
C SER A 76 -2.85 -1.72 -9.33
N ASP A 77 -3.89 -1.58 -10.16
CA ASP A 77 -4.39 -2.62 -11.07
C ASP A 77 -3.98 -2.46 -12.56
N GLU A 78 -2.96 -1.65 -12.87
CA GLU A 78 -2.42 -1.48 -14.23
C GLU A 78 -1.02 -2.14 -14.41
N HIS A 79 -0.88 -3.40 -13.98
CA HIS A 79 0.21 -4.25 -14.45
C HIS A 79 -0.13 -5.75 -14.51
N SER A 80 -1.07 -6.10 -15.38
CA SER A 80 -1.14 -7.45 -15.96
C SER A 80 -1.11 -7.37 -17.48
N GLU A 81 0.11 -7.48 -17.99
CA GLU A 81 0.53 -7.68 -19.37
C GLU A 81 -0.57 -8.21 -20.31
N GLN A 82 -1.24 -7.31 -21.05
CA GLN A 82 -1.95 -7.68 -22.29
C GLN A 82 -0.95 -7.93 -23.43
N SER A 83 0.04 -8.80 -23.18
CA SER A 83 1.00 -9.29 -24.16
C SER A 83 0.33 -10.32 -25.09
N GLU A 84 -0.43 -9.79 -26.05
CA GLU A 84 -0.30 -10.15 -27.46
C GLU A 84 -0.11 -11.65 -27.79
N GLN A 85 -1.21 -12.41 -27.90
CA GLN A 85 -1.17 -13.69 -28.64
C GLN A 85 -2.44 -13.90 -29.48
N LEU A 86 -2.40 -13.36 -30.70
CA LEU A 86 -3.35 -13.69 -31.76
C LEU A 86 -3.11 -15.14 -32.22
N ALA A 87 -4.16 -15.97 -32.20
CA ALA A 87 -4.18 -17.30 -32.83
C ALA A 87 -4.22 -17.18 -34.37
N PRO A 88 -4.08 -18.27 -35.18
CA PRO A 88 -3.90 -19.70 -34.86
C PRO A 88 -2.48 -20.17 -35.32
N ILE A 89 -2.07 -21.43 -35.44
CA ILE A 89 -2.63 -22.68 -36.00
C ILE A 89 -1.71 -23.83 -35.57
N ASN A 90 -2.22 -24.96 -35.07
CA ASN A 90 -1.62 -26.32 -35.18
C ASN A 90 -2.42 -27.35 -34.34
N GLN A 91 -3.42 -28.00 -34.93
CA GLN A 91 -3.78 -29.38 -34.59
C GLN A 91 -4.12 -30.14 -35.88
N SER A 92 -3.45 -31.28 -36.06
CA SER A 92 -3.55 -32.15 -37.24
C SER A 92 -4.49 -33.33 -37.00
N GLY A 93 -5.37 -33.64 -37.96
CA GLY A 93 -6.25 -34.82 -37.97
C GLY A 93 -7.42 -34.74 -36.96
N VAL A 94 -8.56 -35.40 -37.14
CA VAL A 94 -9.11 -36.33 -38.16
C VAL A 94 -10.66 -36.27 -38.07
N LEU A 95 -11.55 -36.93 -38.82
CA LEU A 95 -11.53 -38.12 -39.70
C LEU A 95 -12.76 -38.09 -40.63
N LEU A 96 -12.78 -38.95 -41.66
CA LEU A 96 -13.96 -39.64 -42.22
C LEU A 96 -15.01 -38.87 -43.06
N ALA A 97 -15.00 -39.13 -44.38
CA ALA A 97 -16.15 -39.64 -45.15
C ALA A 97 -15.63 -40.33 -46.43
#